data_AF-F3FYY0-F1
#
_entry.id   AF-F3FYY0-F1
#
_cell.length_a   1.000
_cell.length_b   1.000
_cell.length_c   1.000
_cell.angle_alpha   90.00
_cell.angle_beta   90.00
_cell.angle_gamma   90.00
#
_symmetry.space_group_name_H-M   'P 1'
#
loop_
_entity.id
_entity.type
_entity.pdbx_description
1 polymer ?
#
loop_
_entity_poly.entity_id
_entity_poly.type
_entity_poly.pdbx_seq_one_letter_code
_entity_poly.pdbx_strand_id
1 'polypeptide(L)' 'LPQAGLYNLYGPTEAAIDVTHWTCTTDDVLSVPIGRPIDNLKTHILD' A
#
# COMPACT_ATOMS: atom_id res chain seq x y z
N LEU A 1 -12.63 18.40 5.37
CA LEU A 1 -12.20 17.25 6.20
C LEU A 1 -10.68 17.33 6.41
N PRO A 2 -10.16 18.11 7.36
CA PRO A 2 -8.70 18.25 7.56
C PRO A 2 -8.09 17.16 8.46
N GLN A 3 -8.86 16.17 8.92
CA GLN A 3 -8.40 15.11 9.83
C GLN A 3 -8.64 13.69 9.30
N ALA A 4 -8.92 13.52 8.01
CA ALA A 4 -9.05 12.20 7.41
C ALA A 4 -7.67 11.66 7.00
N GLY A 5 -7.37 10.41 7.37
CA GLY A 5 -6.21 9.70 6.84
C GLY A 5 -6.51 9.14 5.43
N LEU A 6 -5.51 9.13 4.56
CA LEU A 6 -5.57 8.51 3.24
C LEU A 6 -4.58 7.35 3.18
N TYR A 7 -5.05 6.21 2.68
CA TYR A 7 -4.27 4.99 2.58
C TYR A 7 -4.43 4.40 1.20
N ASN A 8 -3.32 3.93 0.62
CA ASN A 8 -3.34 3.13 -0.59
C ASN A 8 -3.13 1.67 -0.20
N LEU A 9 -4.12 0.83 -0.50
CA LEU A 9 -4.10 -0.61 -0.27
C LEU A 9 -4.02 -1.31 -1.62
N TYR A 10 -3.18 -2.31 -1.72
CA TYR A 10 -2.99 -3.05 -2.95
C TYR A 10 -2.86 -4.54 -2.66
N GLY A 11 -3.62 -5.34 -3.39
CA GLY A 11 -3.37 -6.77 -3.52
C GLY A 11 -4.25 -7.43 -4.57
N PRO A 12 -3.85 -8.60 -5.07
CA PRO A 12 -4.70 -9.43 -5.90
C PRO A 12 -5.72 -10.18 -5.03
N THR A 13 -6.80 -10.66 -5.67
CA THR A 13 -7.84 -11.45 -4.99
C THR A 13 -7.30 -12.71 -4.31
N GLU A 14 -6.27 -13.32 -4.89
CA GLU A 14 -5.68 -14.60 -4.53
C GLU A 14 -4.81 -14.54 -3.26
N ALA A 15 -4.38 -13.35 -2.83
CA ALA A 15 -3.38 -13.18 -1.79
C ALA A 15 -3.88 -12.42 -0.54
N ALA A 16 -5.21 -12.35 -0.36
CA ALA A 16 -5.95 -11.70 0.75
C ALA A 16 -6.51 -10.29 0.48
N ILE A 17 -6.87 -9.98 -0.78
CA ILE A 17 -7.46 -8.69 -1.22
C ILE A 17 -6.44 -7.56 -1.17
N ASP A 18 -5.86 -7.28 0.01
CA ASP A 18 -4.79 -6.30 0.20
C ASP A 18 -3.56 -7.02 0.78
N VAL A 19 -2.41 -6.83 0.15
CA VAL A 19 -1.14 -7.42 0.57
C VAL A 19 -0.11 -6.40 1.01
N THR A 20 -0.16 -5.20 0.42
CA THR A 20 0.70 -4.09 0.80
C THR A 20 -0.13 -2.85 1.13
N HIS A 21 0.40 -2.01 2.03
CA HIS A 21 -0.24 -0.76 2.39
C HIS A 21 0.76 0.40 2.41
N TRP A 22 0.25 1.59 2.08
CA TRP A 22 0.96 2.86 2.20
C TRP A 22 0.10 3.90 2.91
N THR A 23 0.69 4.62 3.86
CA THR A 23 0.07 5.81 4.46
C THR A 23 0.46 7.02 3.61
N CYS A 24 -0.51 7.61 2.91
CA CYS A 24 -0.23 8.70 1.99
C CYS A 24 0.27 9.95 2.73
N THR A 25 1.23 10.64 2.12
CA THR A 25 1.81 11.88 2.62
C THR A 25 1.68 12.98 1.57
N THR A 26 1.96 14.23 1.96
CA THR A 26 1.97 15.36 1.01
C THR A 26 3.10 15.29 -0.02
N ASP A 27 4.09 14.42 0.19
CA ASP A 27 5.24 14.25 -0.68
C ASP A 27 4.96 13.28 -1.85
N ASP A 28 3.83 12.57 -1.83
CA ASP A 28 3.40 11.61 -2.86
C ASP A 28 2.79 12.34 -4.09
N VAL A 29 3.59 13.19 -4.75
CA VAL A 29 3.11 14.14 -5.78
C VAL A 29 2.95 13.51 -7.17
N LEU A 30 3.85 12.61 -7.57
CA LEU A 30 3.85 12.00 -8.91
C LEU A 30 3.13 10.65 -8.95
N SER A 31 3.23 9.87 -7.88
CA SER A 31 2.61 8.56 -7.74
C SER A 31 2.54 8.17 -6.27
N VAL A 32 1.50 7.44 -5.88
CA VAL A 32 1.38 6.88 -4.54
C VAL A 32 1.95 5.45 -4.56
N PRO A 33 2.95 5.11 -3.72
CA PRO A 33 3.46 3.75 -3.61
C PRO A 33 2.35 2.76 -3.21
N ILE A 34 2.50 1.49 -3.60
CA ILE A 34 1.69 0.39 -3.05
C ILE A 34 2.15 -0.02 -1.64
N GLY A 35 3.34 0.46 -1.25
CA GLY A 35 3.86 0.39 0.11
C GLY A 35 4.52 -0.92 0.48
N ARG A 36 4.31 -1.37 1.73
CA ARG A 36 5.03 -2.51 2.33
C ARG A 36 4.07 -3.65 2.68
N PRO A 37 4.55 -4.91 2.76
CA PRO A 37 3.70 -6.04 3.15
C PRO A 37 3.02 -5.80 4.48
N ILE A 38 1.73 -6.13 4.54
CA ILE A 38 0.97 -6.23 5.80
C ILE A 38 1.53 -7.39 6.63
N ASP A 39 1.36 -7.33 7.95
CA ASP A 39 1.83 -8.35 8.89
C ASP A 39 1.54 -9.78 8.40
N ASN A 40 2.56 -10.64 8.51
CA ASN A 40 2.56 -12.03 8.08
C ASN A 40 2.46 -12.28 6.57
N LEU A 41 2.51 -11.24 5.73
CA LEU A 41 2.63 -11.37 4.27
C LEU A 41 4.05 -11.06 3.78
N LYS A 42 4.37 -11.49 2.56
CA LYS A 42 5.65 -11.23 1.90
C LYS A 42 5.42 -10.79 0.46
N THR A 43 6.17 -9.78 0.04
CA THR A 43 6.23 -9.32 -1.35
C THR A 43 7.66 -9.47 -1.85
N HIS A 44 7.82 -10.17 -2.97
CA HIS A 44 9.12 -10.42 -3.59
C HIS A 44 9.17 -9.75 -4.96
N ILE A 45 10.27 -9.03 -5.23
CA ILE A 45 10.61 -8.55 -6.57
C ILE A 45 11.71 -9.45 -7.09
N LEU A 46 11.47 -10.07 -8.24
CA LEU A 46 12.38 -11.03 -8.88
C LEU A 46 12.99 -10.39 -10.15
N ASP A 47 14.07 -10.98 -10.66
CA ASP A 47 14.78 -10.56 -11.88
C ASP A 47 14.14 -11.05 -13.18
#